data_AF-A0A2M9IUF8-F1
#
_entry.id   AF-A0A2M9IUF8-F1
#
_cell.length_a   1.000
_cell.length_b   1.000
_cell.length_c   1.000
_cell.angle_alpha   90.00
_cell.angle_beta   90.00
_cell.angle_gamma   90.00
#
_symmetry.space_group_name_H-M   'P 1'
#
loop_
_entity.id
_entity.type
_entity.pdbx_description
1 polymer ?
#
loop_
_entity_poly.entity_id
_entity_poly.type
_entity_poly.pdbx_seq_one_letter_code
_entity_poly.pdbx_strand_id
1 'polypeptide(L)'
;MHDRVAELAGLRVELAVCENGPRESRRKKTDEVQEQIDRVRGELSAEAEGLEERARVLGESGQDVPAAEAAVEARRIRASLGEDAPEPAETRRRAGSGGKRNAVAPKAPENTEGGGS
;
A
#
# COMPACT_ATOMS: atom_id res chain seq x y z
N MET A 1 -26.46 -4.53 6.17
CA MET A 1 -25.41 -3.51 5.98
C MET A 1 -24.39 -4.10 5.01
N HIS A 2 -24.04 -3.37 3.95
CA HIS A 2 -22.97 -3.79 3.06
C HIS A 2 -21.63 -3.42 3.71
N ASP A 3 -20.65 -4.31 3.67
CA ASP A 3 -19.32 -4.05 4.20
C ASP A 3 -18.53 -3.28 3.14
N ARG A 4 -18.36 -1.97 3.35
CA ARG A 4 -17.67 -1.06 2.42
C ARG A 4 -16.19 -1.40 2.24
N VAL A 5 -15.55 -2.02 3.25
CA VAL A 5 -14.17 -2.48 3.14
C VAL A 5 -14.08 -3.67 2.17
N ALA A 6 -15.04 -4.59 2.26
CA ALA A 6 -15.14 -5.70 1.30
C ALA A 6 -15.45 -5.20 -0.13
N GLU A 7 -16.30 -4.18 -0.27
CA GLU A 7 -16.59 -3.53 -1.55
C GLU A 7 -15.31 -2.92 -2.17
N LEU A 8 -14.54 -2.15 -1.40
CA LEU A 8 -13.26 -1.59 -1.85
C LEU A 8 -12.28 -2.68 -2.29
N ALA A 9 -12.20 -3.79 -1.55
CA ALA A 9 -11.35 -4.92 -1.92
C ALA A 9 -11.79 -5.56 -3.25
N GLY A 10 -13.11 -5.73 -3.45
CA GLY A 10 -13.68 -6.23 -4.70
C GLY A 10 -13.38 -5.32 -5.90
N LEU A 11 -13.57 -4.01 -5.74
CA LEU A 11 -13.27 -3.03 -6.79
C LEU A 11 -11.78 -2.99 -7.15
N ARG A 12 -10.88 -3.13 -6.18
CA ARG A 12 -9.43 -3.25 -6.43
C ARG A 12 -9.08 -4.48 -7.27
N VAL A 13 -9.74 -5.61 -7.01
CA VAL A 13 -9.59 -6.82 -7.84
C VAL A 13 -10.14 -6.59 -9.24
N GLU A 14 -11.32 -5.97 -9.37
CA GLU A 14 -11.90 -5.65 -10.67
C GLU A 14 -11.01 -4.71 -11.49
N LEU A 15 -10.41 -3.70 -10.85
CA LEU A 15 -9.47 -2.79 -11.49
C LEU A 15 -8.28 -3.57 -12.07
N ALA A 16 -7.66 -4.44 -11.26
CA ALA A 16 -6.54 -5.27 -11.70
C ALA A 16 -6.93 -6.18 -12.88
N VAL A 17 -8.15 -6.73 -12.88
CA VAL A 17 -8.66 -7.52 -14.03
C VAL A 17 -8.83 -6.64 -15.27
N CYS A 18 -9.37 -5.43 -15.12
CA CYS A 18 -9.56 -4.50 -16.22
C CYS A 18 -8.23 -4.06 -16.84
N GLU A 19 -7.23 -3.75 -16.01
CA GLU A 19 -5.89 -3.35 -16.45
C GLU A 19 -5.16 -4.45 -17.22
N ASN A 20 -5.41 -5.72 -16.88
CA ASN A 20 -4.85 -6.89 -17.57
C ASN A 20 -5.68 -7.36 -18.78
N GLY A 21 -6.89 -6.82 -18.97
CA GLY A 21 -7.80 -7.18 -20.07
C GLY A 21 -7.44 -6.59 -21.45
N PRO A 22 -8.19 -6.94 -22.51
CA PRO A 22 -7.96 -6.45 -23.87
C PRO A 22 -8.04 -4.92 -23.97
N ARG A 23 -7.18 -4.34 -24.82
CA ARG A 23 -6.89 -2.89 -24.89
C ARG A 23 -8.12 -2.01 -25.16
N GLU A 24 -9.06 -2.49 -25.96
CA GLU A 24 -10.27 -1.74 -26.37
C GLU A 24 -11.26 -1.53 -25.23
N SER A 25 -11.37 -2.49 -24.29
CA SER A 25 -12.27 -2.38 -23.14
C SER A 25 -11.60 -1.78 -21.90
N ARG A 26 -10.27 -1.58 -21.96
CA ARG A 26 -9.45 -1.21 -20.80
C ARG A 26 -9.75 0.19 -20.30
N ARG A 27 -9.59 1.23 -21.12
CA ARG A 27 -9.65 2.63 -20.63
C ARG A 27 -10.96 2.96 -19.94
N LYS A 28 -12.09 2.81 -20.65
CA LYS A 28 -13.40 3.20 -20.12
C LYS A 28 -13.76 2.43 -18.85
N LYS A 29 -13.57 1.11 -18.84
CA LYS A 29 -13.90 0.27 -17.68
C LYS A 29 -12.95 0.52 -16.50
N THR A 30 -11.66 0.75 -16.75
CA THR A 30 -10.70 1.14 -15.72
C THR A 30 -11.06 2.49 -15.10
N ASP A 31 -11.43 3.49 -15.89
CA ASP A 31 -11.84 4.81 -15.38
C ASP A 31 -13.11 4.69 -14.51
N GLU A 32 -14.13 3.96 -14.97
CA GLU A 32 -15.39 3.75 -14.22
C GLU A 32 -15.16 3.01 -12.89
N VAL A 33 -14.27 2.02 -12.86
CA VAL A 33 -13.92 1.27 -11.63
C VAL A 33 -13.06 2.14 -10.70
N GLN A 34 -12.15 2.94 -11.26
CA GLN A 34 -11.33 3.87 -10.50
C GLN A 34 -12.18 4.94 -9.81
N GLU A 35 -13.15 5.55 -10.50
CA GLU A 35 -14.08 6.51 -9.89
C GLU A 35 -14.90 5.89 -8.74
N GLN A 36 -15.29 4.62 -8.87
CA GLN A 36 -15.96 3.91 -7.78
C GLN A 36 -15.03 3.68 -6.59
N ILE A 37 -13.77 3.28 -6.83
CA ILE A 37 -12.76 3.14 -5.77
C ILE A 37 -12.59 4.47 -5.04
N ASP A 38 -12.44 5.58 -5.75
CA ASP A 38 -12.22 6.89 -5.14
C ASP A 38 -13.44 7.36 -4.32
N ARG A 39 -14.66 7.07 -4.78
CA ARG A 39 -15.88 7.31 -4.00
C ARG A 39 -15.88 6.52 -2.69
N VAL A 40 -15.68 5.21 -2.77
CA VAL A 40 -15.73 4.31 -1.60
C VAL A 40 -14.60 4.65 -0.61
N ARG A 41 -13.41 5.02 -1.12
CA ARG A 41 -12.32 5.52 -0.27
C ARG A 41 -12.70 6.81 0.46
N GLY A 42 -13.34 7.75 -0.22
CA GLY A 42 -13.82 8.98 0.39
C GLY A 42 -14.85 8.73 1.50
N GLU A 43 -15.82 7.82 1.26
CA GLU A 43 -16.81 7.43 2.26
C GLU A 43 -16.18 6.75 3.49
N LEU A 44 -15.24 5.83 3.27
CA LEU A 44 -14.50 5.15 4.33
C LEU A 44 -13.60 6.11 5.12
N SER A 45 -12.95 7.08 4.47
CA SER A 45 -12.18 8.12 5.17
C SER A 45 -13.09 8.92 6.09
N ALA A 46 -14.22 9.41 5.58
CA ALA A 46 -15.17 10.18 6.37
C ALA A 46 -15.76 9.35 7.55
N GLU A 47 -15.97 8.06 7.35
CA GLU A 47 -16.41 7.13 8.40
C GLU A 47 -15.33 6.96 9.49
N ALA A 48 -14.07 6.80 9.10
CA ALA A 48 -12.94 6.73 10.03
C ALA A 48 -12.80 8.02 10.84
N GLU A 49 -12.86 9.19 10.20
CA GLU A 49 -12.82 10.51 10.87
C GLU A 49 -13.98 10.67 11.87
N GLY A 50 -15.20 10.22 11.49
CA GLY A 50 -16.35 10.24 12.39
C GLY A 50 -16.18 9.32 13.61
N LEU A 51 -15.55 8.15 13.42
CA LEU A 51 -15.24 7.23 14.51
C LEU A 51 -14.13 7.75 15.42
N GLU A 52 -13.11 8.40 14.87
CA GLU A 52 -12.03 9.07 15.63
C GLU A 52 -12.59 10.18 16.52
N GLU A 53 -13.45 11.04 15.97
CA GLU A 53 -14.10 12.10 16.73
C GLU A 53 -15.04 11.53 17.80
N ARG A 54 -15.78 10.47 17.48
CA ARG A 54 -16.63 9.79 18.47
C ARG A 54 -15.79 9.17 19.59
N ALA A 55 -14.66 8.55 19.26
CA ALA A 55 -13.74 8.00 20.26
C ALA A 55 -13.21 9.11 21.19
N ARG A 56 -12.85 10.28 20.63
CA ARG A 56 -12.42 11.46 21.39
C ARG A 56 -13.50 11.91 22.38
N VAL A 57 -14.72 12.14 21.90
CA VAL A 57 -15.84 12.60 22.73
C VAL A 57 -16.19 11.58 23.84
N LEU A 58 -16.17 10.29 23.52
CA LEU A 58 -16.42 9.22 24.49
C LEU A 58 -15.33 9.16 25.55
N GLY A 59 -14.06 9.31 25.16
CA GLY A 59 -12.93 9.36 26.09
C GLY A 59 -13.00 10.59 27.01
N GLU A 60 -13.33 11.76 26.48
CA GLU A 60 -13.57 12.97 27.27
C GLU A 60 -14.74 12.81 28.27
N SER A 61 -15.70 11.95 27.93
CA SER A 61 -16.85 11.61 28.79
C SER A 61 -16.57 10.48 29.79
N GLY A 62 -15.34 9.95 29.85
CA GLY A 62 -14.95 8.84 30.73
C GLY A 62 -15.52 7.48 30.31
N GLN A 63 -15.99 7.34 29.07
CA GLN A 63 -16.50 6.07 28.53
C GLN A 63 -15.38 5.32 27.80
N ASP A 64 -14.40 4.80 28.54
CA ASP A 64 -13.15 4.26 27.98
C ASP A 64 -13.37 3.06 27.04
N VAL A 65 -14.26 2.13 27.39
CA VAL A 65 -14.53 0.94 26.56
C VAL A 65 -15.10 1.32 25.18
N PRO A 66 -16.22 2.05 25.07
CA PRO A 66 -16.76 2.41 23.76
C PRO A 66 -15.86 3.41 23.02
N ALA A 67 -15.07 4.22 23.72
CA ALA A 67 -14.03 5.05 23.08
C ALA A 67 -12.96 4.19 22.40
N ALA A 68 -12.48 3.15 23.08
CA ALA A 68 -11.51 2.21 22.52
C ALA A 68 -12.09 1.42 21.34
N GLU A 69 -13.34 0.97 21.42
CA GLU A 69 -14.00 0.27 20.31
C GLU A 69 -14.09 1.16 19.06
N ALA A 70 -14.53 2.41 19.22
CA ALA A 70 -14.60 3.37 18.11
C ALA A 70 -13.21 3.65 17.50
N ALA A 71 -12.18 3.80 18.34
CA ALA A 71 -10.80 4.00 17.87
C ALA A 71 -10.24 2.77 17.12
N VAL A 72 -10.56 1.56 17.58
CA VAL A 72 -10.14 0.32 16.90
C VAL A 72 -10.79 0.19 15.53
N GLU A 73 -12.10 0.48 15.42
CA GLU A 73 -12.79 0.45 14.12
C GLU A 73 -12.23 1.49 13.15
N ALA A 74 -11.97 2.72 13.59
CA ALA A 74 -11.32 3.73 12.76
C ALA A 74 -9.96 3.25 12.22
N ARG A 75 -9.13 2.66 13.09
CA ARG A 75 -7.83 2.08 12.69
C ARG A 75 -7.96 0.96 11.67
N ARG A 76 -8.97 0.09 11.81
CA ARG A 76 -9.24 -0.98 10.83
C ARG A 76 -9.57 -0.42 9.45
N ILE A 77 -10.38 0.65 9.41
CA ILE A 77 -10.73 1.33 8.16
C ILE A 77 -9.48 1.97 7.54
N ARG A 78 -8.69 2.74 8.31
CA ARG A 78 -7.42 3.36 7.84
C ARG A 78 -6.42 2.34 7.30
N ALA A 79 -6.26 1.21 8.00
CA ALA A 79 -5.42 0.10 7.54
C ALA A 79 -5.92 -0.48 6.21
N SER A 80 -7.24 -0.61 6.04
CA SER A 80 -7.84 -1.12 4.79
C SER A 80 -7.70 -0.15 3.61
N LEU A 81 -7.72 1.15 3.89
CA LEU A 81 -7.42 2.20 2.90
C LEU A 81 -5.96 2.18 2.45
N GLY A 82 -5.06 1.58 3.24
CA GLY A 82 -3.62 1.59 3.01
C GLY A 82 -2.94 2.87 3.50
N GLU A 83 -3.63 3.70 4.29
CA GLU A 83 -3.08 4.94 4.85
C GLU A 83 -2.17 4.67 6.06
N ASP A 84 -2.32 3.51 6.70
CA ASP A 84 -1.47 3.01 7.79
C ASP A 84 -0.47 1.93 7.33
N ALA A 85 -0.48 1.58 6.03
CA ALA A 85 0.54 0.71 5.47
C ALA A 85 1.83 1.53 5.28
N PRO A 86 2.99 1.11 5.79
CA PRO A 86 4.24 1.73 5.35
C PRO A 86 4.28 1.61 3.83
N GLU A 87 4.34 2.74 3.13
CA GLU A 87 4.40 2.76 1.67
C GLU A 87 5.45 1.74 1.22
N PRO A 88 5.13 0.79 0.32
CA PRO A 88 6.18 -0.02 -0.28
C PRO A 88 7.08 0.96 -1.01
N ALA A 89 8.28 1.19 -0.45
CA ALA A 89 9.28 2.09 -0.99
C ALA A 89 9.29 1.97 -2.50
N GLU A 90 8.96 3.06 -3.20
CA GLU A 90 9.00 3.17 -4.64
C GLU A 90 10.30 2.51 -5.15
N THR A 91 10.23 1.29 -5.67
CA THR A 91 11.26 0.79 -6.58
C THR A 91 11.10 1.54 -7.89
N ARG A 92 11.48 2.82 -7.86
CA ARG A 92 11.77 3.65 -9.01
C ARG A 92 12.99 3.07 -9.71
N ARG A 93 12.80 1.98 -10.45
CA ARG A 93 13.72 1.58 -11.52
C ARG A 93 13.11 2.04 -12.84
N ARG A 94 13.37 3.30 -13.18
CA ARG A 94 13.40 3.69 -14.59
C ARG A 94 14.59 4.59 -14.89
N ALA A 95 15.22 4.23 -16.00
CA ALA A 95 16.13 4.98 -16.85
C ALA A 95 17.55 5.21 -16.32
N GLY A 96 18.50 4.64 -17.06
CA GLY A 96 19.93 4.81 -16.81
C GLY A 96 20.47 6.12 -17.36
N SER A 97 21.67 6.45 -16.91
CA SER A 97 22.74 7.05 -17.70
C SER A 97 24.00 7.12 -16.83
N GLY A 98 25.16 6.82 -17.43
CA GLY A 98 26.44 7.36 -16.97
C GLY A 98 27.09 6.71 -15.76
N GLY A 99 27.95 5.72 -16.01
CA GLY A 99 28.85 5.23 -14.99
C GLY A 99 29.82 4.18 -15.50
N LYS A 100 30.68 4.54 -16.46
CA LYS A 100 31.92 3.79 -16.73
C LYS A 100 32.69 3.67 -15.41
N ARG A 101 32.63 2.52 -14.77
CA ARG A 101 33.58 2.13 -13.72
C ARG A 101 34.31 0.91 -14.24
N ASN A 102 35.57 1.12 -14.60
CA ASN A 102 36.56 0.05 -14.71
C ASN A 102 36.52 -0.75 -13.39
N ALA A 103 35.89 -1.92 -13.42
CA ALA A 103 36.05 -2.90 -12.37
C ALA A 103 37.40 -3.57 -12.60
N VAL A 104 38.37 -3.14 -11.80
CA VAL A 104 39.67 -3.78 -11.67
C VAL A 104 39.42 -5.25 -11.32
N ALA A 105 39.99 -6.16 -12.12
CA ALA A 105 39.94 -7.59 -11.85
C ALA A 105 40.52 -7.90 -10.46
N PRO A 106 39.92 -8.81 -9.67
CA PRO A 106 40.53 -9.24 -8.43
C PRO A 106 41.82 -10.00 -8.74
N LYS A 107 42.96 -9.50 -8.22
CA LYS A 107 44.20 -10.28 -8.17
C LYS A 107 43.96 -11.49 -7.28
N ALA A 108 44.19 -12.68 -7.83
CA ALA A 108 44.28 -13.91 -7.05
C ALA A 108 45.47 -13.82 -6.07
N PRO A 109 45.38 -14.36 -4.84
CA PRO A 109 46.55 -14.52 -3.99
C PRO A 109 47.46 -15.61 -4.55
N GLU A 110 48.69 -15.23 -4.87
CA GLU A 110 49.78 -16.11 -5.29
C GLU A 110 50.23 -16.91 -4.05
N ASN A 111 49.81 -18.17 -3.94
CA ASN A 111 50.33 -19.07 -2.91
C ASN A 111 51.73 -19.52 -3.30
N THR A 112 52.67 -19.18 -2.44
CA THR A 112 54.08 -19.57 -2.46
C THR A 112 54.19 -21.03 -2.00
N GLU A 113 54.38 -21.98 -2.92
CA GLU A 113 54.87 -23.32 -2.56
C GLU A 113 56.41 -23.29 -2.54
N GLY A 114 56.94 -23.17 -1.33
CA GLY A 114 58.33 -23.46 -1.01
C GLY A 114 58.41 -24.69 -0.12
N GLY A 115 59.26 -25.65 -0.49
CA GLY A 115 59.63 -26.83 0.30
C GLY A 115 59.28 -28.11 -0.47
N GLY A 116 60.21 -28.93 -0.94
CA GLY A 116 61.54 -29.23 -0.41
C GLY A 116 61.51 -30.63 0.20
N SER A 117 61.97 -31.62 -0.57
CA SER A 117 62.67 -32.84 -0.14
C SER A 117 63.18 -33.56 -1.39
#